data_AF-V6IXC4-F1
#
_entry.id   AF-V6IXC4-F1
#
_cell.length_a   1.000
_cell.length_b   1.000
_cell.length_c   1.000
_cell.angle_alpha   90.00
_cell.angle_beta   90.00
_cell.angle_gamma   90.00
#
_symmetry.space_group_name_H-M   'P 1'
#
loop_
_entity.id
_entity.type
_entity.pdbx_description
1 polymer ?
#
loop_
_entity_poly.entity_id
_entity_poly.type
_entity_poly.pdbx_seq_one_letter_code
_entity_poly.pdbx_strand_id
1 'polypeptide(L)'
;MGEIYCYVSKDDSDYGKAVMKQFVQDAKWSKVIESLSVHMKDHSIDRIYTKTYNLGLPESVISKLSEENKKLFKQDGFLKQRGRVEKELRDFYFSLLDKWKLKDYKTLGEIRFCFNMYRLRGQRAETFRDFEGRVYSRTDFDYPESVRKTEVIRLSEIDYAKTYARLLEEQEQRNKQTI
;
A
#
# COMPACT_ATOMS: atom_id res chain seq x y z
N MET A 1 10.47 -25.74 16.17
CA MET A 1 10.21 -24.34 15.77
C MET A 1 11.34 -23.94 14.84
N GLY A 2 11.04 -23.35 13.68
CA GLY A 2 12.06 -22.90 12.73
C GLY A 2 12.86 -21.71 13.29
N GLU A 3 14.03 -21.46 12.73
CA GLU A 3 14.82 -20.27 13.04
C GLU A 3 14.03 -19.01 12.67
N ILE A 4 14.09 -17.99 13.53
CA ILE A 4 13.45 -16.69 13.30
C ILE A 4 14.50 -15.70 12.80
N TYR A 5 14.13 -14.95 11.77
CA TYR A 5 14.96 -13.97 11.10
C TYR A 5 14.30 -12.59 11.22
N CYS A 6 15.03 -11.62 11.77
CA CYS A 6 14.56 -10.25 11.91
C CYS A 6 15.39 -9.32 11.03
N TYR A 7 14.72 -8.41 10.33
CA TYR A 7 15.32 -7.49 9.37
C TYR A 7 14.70 -6.09 9.47
N VAL A 8 15.50 -5.07 9.14
CA VAL A 8 15.01 -3.71 8.84
C VAL A 8 15.54 -3.27 7.47
N SER A 9 14.72 -2.53 6.71
CA SER A 9 15.15 -1.92 5.45
C SER A 9 16.30 -0.92 5.67
N LYS A 10 17.29 -0.92 4.78
CA LYS A 10 18.31 0.13 4.73
C LYS A 10 17.77 1.37 4.03
N ASP A 11 17.92 2.55 4.63
CA ASP A 11 17.36 3.80 4.10
C ASP A 11 17.93 4.18 2.72
N ASP A 12 19.22 3.92 2.52
CA ASP A 12 19.97 4.25 1.30
C ASP A 12 19.89 3.17 0.21
N SER A 13 19.32 2.01 0.53
CA SER A 13 19.08 0.93 -0.43
C SER A 13 17.98 1.27 -1.41
N ASP A 14 17.95 0.56 -2.55
CA ASP A 14 16.91 0.75 -3.56
C ASP A 14 15.55 0.27 -3.06
N TYR A 15 15.52 -0.78 -2.25
CA TYR A 15 14.32 -1.21 -1.53
C TYR A 15 13.83 -0.12 -0.56
N GLY A 16 14.72 0.42 0.27
CA GLY A 16 14.39 1.49 1.22
C GLY A 16 13.79 2.72 0.53
N LYS A 17 14.44 3.21 -0.54
CA LYS A 17 13.93 4.30 -1.36
C LYS A 17 12.57 4.00 -1.98
N ALA A 18 12.36 2.78 -2.47
CA ALA A 18 11.08 2.37 -3.06
C ALA A 18 9.96 2.34 -2.01
N VAL A 19 10.23 1.81 -0.82
CA VAL A 19 9.29 1.79 0.31
C VAL A 19 8.95 3.22 0.77
N MET A 20 9.95 4.09 0.88
CA MET A 20 9.75 5.50 1.25
C MET A 20 8.89 6.25 0.23
N LYS A 21 9.18 6.07 -1.05
CA LYS A 21 8.36 6.62 -2.14
C LYS A 21 6.93 6.12 -2.04
N GLN A 22 6.75 4.82 -1.84
CA GLN A 22 5.43 4.20 -1.67
C GLN A 22 4.67 4.77 -0.48
N PHE A 23 5.33 5.00 0.65
CA PHE A 23 4.72 5.60 1.83
C PHE A 23 4.19 7.01 1.55
N VAL A 24 5.01 7.85 0.90
CA VAL A 24 4.61 9.21 0.52
C VAL A 24 3.45 9.19 -0.49
N GLN A 25 3.44 8.22 -1.40
CA GLN A 25 2.35 8.04 -2.36
C GLN A 25 1.06 7.52 -1.69
N ASP A 26 1.18 6.61 -0.72
CA ASP A 26 0.03 6.00 -0.01
C ASP A 26 -0.91 7.05 0.58
N ALA A 27 -0.34 8.05 1.25
CA ALA A 27 -1.10 9.13 1.88
C ALA A 27 -1.96 9.92 0.88
N LYS A 28 -1.58 9.95 -0.40
CA LYS A 28 -2.25 10.74 -1.45
C LYS A 28 -3.45 10.03 -2.08
N TRP A 29 -3.62 8.73 -1.85
CA TRP A 29 -4.80 8.01 -2.35
C TRP A 29 -6.11 8.56 -1.77
N SER A 30 -6.07 9.07 -0.53
CA SER A 30 -7.20 9.79 0.08
C SER A 30 -7.72 10.93 -0.80
N LYS A 31 -6.82 11.68 -1.45
CA LYS A 31 -7.16 12.78 -2.37
C LYS A 31 -7.76 12.31 -3.69
N VAL A 32 -7.36 11.13 -4.16
CA VAL A 32 -7.98 10.49 -5.33
C VAL A 32 -9.41 10.07 -4.99
N ILE A 33 -9.61 9.42 -3.84
CA ILE A 33 -10.93 8.99 -3.36
C ILE A 33 -11.88 10.19 -3.23
N GLU A 34 -11.44 11.25 -2.55
CA GLU A 34 -12.20 12.49 -2.36
C GLU A 34 -12.60 13.11 -3.72
N SER A 35 -11.65 13.22 -4.66
CA SER A 35 -11.89 13.81 -5.98
C SER A 35 -12.83 12.97 -6.84
N LEU A 36 -12.72 11.63 -6.77
CA LEU A 36 -13.62 10.70 -7.47
C LEU A 36 -15.04 10.78 -6.94
N SER A 37 -15.20 10.79 -5.61
CA SER A 37 -16.50 10.92 -4.95
C SER A 37 -17.24 12.18 -5.40
N VAL A 38 -16.54 13.33 -5.44
CA VAL A 38 -17.09 14.60 -5.92
C VAL A 38 -17.47 14.52 -7.40
N HIS A 39 -16.58 14.00 -8.25
CA HIS A 39 -16.81 13.92 -9.70
C HIS A 39 -18.01 13.02 -10.04
N MET A 40 -18.15 11.88 -9.35
CA MET A 40 -19.25 10.94 -9.53
C MET A 40 -20.53 11.36 -8.80
N LYS A 41 -20.49 12.46 -8.04
CA LYS A 41 -21.57 12.94 -7.16
C LYS A 41 -22.07 11.84 -6.21
N ASP A 42 -21.13 11.06 -5.69
CA ASP A 42 -21.43 9.88 -4.88
C ASP A 42 -20.49 9.81 -3.67
N HIS A 43 -21.02 10.14 -2.51
CA HIS A 43 -20.27 10.16 -1.25
C HIS A 43 -20.05 8.78 -0.63
N SER A 44 -20.58 7.72 -1.24
CA SER A 44 -20.37 6.36 -0.75
C SER A 44 -18.99 5.78 -1.11
N ILE A 45 -18.21 6.47 -1.94
CA ILE A 45 -16.84 6.07 -2.31
C ILE A 45 -15.89 6.41 -1.15
N ASP A 46 -15.69 5.44 -0.27
CA ASP A 46 -14.78 5.52 0.89
C ASP A 46 -13.44 4.82 0.65
N ARG A 47 -13.35 3.94 -0.36
CA ARG A 47 -12.13 3.21 -0.74
C ARG A 47 -12.14 2.80 -2.19
N ILE A 48 -10.94 2.66 -2.76
CA ILE A 48 -10.72 2.16 -4.13
C ILE A 48 -9.63 1.08 -4.15
N TYR A 49 -9.54 0.30 -5.21
CA TYR A 49 -8.34 -0.47 -5.50
C TYR A 49 -7.23 0.49 -5.94
N THR A 50 -6.09 0.48 -5.23
CA THR A 50 -4.93 1.36 -5.49
C THR A 50 -4.12 0.90 -6.71
N LYS A 51 -4.79 0.79 -7.87
CA LYS A 51 -4.22 0.28 -9.12
C LYS A 51 -4.02 1.40 -10.13
N THR A 52 -2.83 1.49 -10.71
CA THR A 52 -2.46 2.62 -11.58
C THR A 52 -2.92 2.46 -13.04
N TYR A 53 -3.37 1.27 -13.43
CA TYR A 53 -3.72 0.95 -14.82
C TYR A 53 -5.22 1.00 -15.12
N ASN A 54 -6.08 0.96 -14.09
CA ASN A 54 -7.52 1.10 -14.26
C ASN A 54 -8.19 1.47 -12.93
N LEU A 55 -9.28 2.22 -12.99
CA LEU A 55 -10.12 2.50 -11.83
C LEU A 55 -10.85 1.21 -11.43
N GLY A 56 -10.81 0.87 -10.14
CA GLY A 56 -11.61 -0.21 -9.60
C GLY A 56 -12.02 0.05 -8.17
N LEU A 57 -13.19 -0.47 -7.81
CA LEU A 57 -13.82 -0.33 -6.51
C LEU A 57 -14.11 -1.72 -5.92
N PRO A 58 -13.94 -1.91 -4.60
CA PRO A 58 -14.43 -3.12 -3.96
C PRO A 58 -15.95 -3.27 -4.13
N GLU A 59 -16.42 -4.51 -4.24
CA GLU A 59 -17.85 -4.83 -4.40
C GLU A 59 -18.72 -4.16 -3.32
N SER A 60 -18.24 -4.12 -2.08
CA SER A 60 -18.94 -3.47 -0.96
C SER A 60 -19.13 -1.96 -1.11
N VAL A 61 -18.32 -1.31 -1.95
CA VAL A 61 -18.45 0.11 -2.28
C VAL A 61 -19.42 0.24 -3.44
N ILE A 62 -19.26 -0.60 -4.47
CA ILE A 62 -20.16 -0.63 -5.62
C ILE A 62 -21.61 -0.85 -5.19
N SER A 63 -21.87 -1.73 -4.23
CA SER A 63 -23.22 -2.00 -3.74
C SER A 63 -23.92 -0.76 -3.14
N LYS A 64 -23.15 0.24 -2.68
CA LYS A 64 -23.63 1.48 -2.07
C LYS A 64 -23.80 2.64 -3.07
N LEU A 65 -23.23 2.52 -4.27
CA LEU A 65 -23.32 3.56 -5.30
C LEU A 65 -24.77 3.75 -5.78
N SER A 66 -25.02 4.88 -6.46
CA SER A 66 -26.26 5.07 -7.24
C SER A 66 -26.40 4.00 -8.34
N GLU A 67 -27.63 3.68 -8.74
CA GLU A 67 -27.90 2.69 -9.80
C GLU A 67 -27.29 3.09 -11.17
N GLU A 68 -27.10 4.40 -11.40
CA GLU A 68 -26.39 4.90 -12.58
C GLU A 68 -24.89 4.60 -12.49
N ASN A 69 -24.26 4.91 -11.36
CA ASN A 69 -22.83 4.69 -11.15
C ASN A 69 -22.47 3.21 -11.08
N LYS A 70 -23.33 2.35 -10.50
CA LYS A 70 -23.15 0.89 -10.49
C LYS A 70 -22.94 0.32 -11.89
N LYS A 71 -23.66 0.85 -12.88
CA LYS A 71 -23.61 0.36 -14.27
C LYS A 71 -22.26 0.64 -14.94
N LEU A 72 -21.44 1.56 -14.43
CA LEU A 72 -20.12 1.87 -14.98
C LEU A 72 -19.09 0.77 -14.69
N PHE A 73 -19.31 -0.04 -13.65
CA PHE A 73 -18.37 -1.07 -13.20
C PHE A 73 -18.77 -2.47 -13.65
N LYS A 74 -17.77 -3.32 -13.82
CA LYS A 74 -17.91 -4.76 -14.03
C LYS A 74 -18.08 -5.48 -12.68
N GLN A 75 -18.44 -6.75 -12.74
CA GLN A 75 -18.53 -7.61 -11.55
C GLN A 75 -17.18 -7.79 -10.83
N ASP A 76 -16.05 -7.71 -11.56
CA ASP A 76 -14.70 -7.74 -10.97
C ASP A 76 -14.31 -6.44 -10.26
N GLY A 77 -15.23 -5.47 -10.20
CA GLY A 77 -15.04 -4.17 -9.55
C GLY A 77 -14.34 -3.12 -10.41
N PHE A 78 -13.84 -3.47 -11.59
CA PHE A 78 -13.14 -2.53 -12.46
C PHE A 78 -14.09 -1.76 -13.38
N LEU A 79 -13.70 -0.54 -13.72
CA LEU A 79 -14.41 0.31 -14.67
C LEU A 79 -14.50 -0.36 -16.05
N LYS A 80 -15.68 -0.32 -16.67
CA LYS A 80 -15.89 -0.78 -18.05
C LYS A 80 -15.12 0.11 -19.03
N GLN A 81 -14.86 -0.41 -20.23
CA GLN A 81 -14.01 0.29 -21.22
C GLN A 81 -14.75 0.75 -22.48
N ARG A 82 -16.07 0.51 -22.59
CA ARG A 82 -16.80 0.54 -23.86
C ARG A 82 -17.83 1.67 -24.01
N GLY A 83 -17.88 2.65 -23.10
CA GLY A 83 -18.80 3.78 -23.19
C GLY A 83 -18.11 5.14 -23.02
N ARG A 84 -18.83 6.19 -23.42
CA ARG A 84 -18.34 7.58 -23.37
C ARG A 84 -18.12 8.03 -21.92
N VAL A 85 -19.09 7.75 -21.05
CA VAL A 85 -19.03 8.14 -19.63
C VAL A 85 -17.87 7.42 -18.93
N GLU A 86 -17.66 6.14 -19.20
CA GLU A 86 -16.55 5.39 -18.63
C GLU A 86 -15.19 5.87 -19.16
N LYS A 87 -15.11 6.29 -20.43
CA LYS A 87 -13.91 6.93 -20.96
C LYS A 87 -13.61 8.25 -20.24
N GLU A 88 -14.61 9.11 -20.08
CA GLU A 88 -14.47 10.39 -19.37
C GLU A 88 -14.03 10.18 -17.92
N LEU A 89 -14.64 9.22 -17.20
CA LEU A 89 -14.25 8.88 -15.83
C LEU A 89 -12.83 8.28 -15.75
N ARG A 90 -12.43 7.46 -16.73
CA ARG A 90 -11.08 6.91 -16.80
C ARG A 90 -10.03 8.00 -17.03
N ASP A 91 -10.30 8.91 -17.96
CA ASP A 91 -9.39 10.01 -18.28
C ASP A 91 -9.26 10.95 -17.07
N PHE A 92 -10.36 11.22 -16.36
CA PHE A 92 -10.35 11.91 -15.08
C PHE A 92 -9.50 11.17 -14.04
N TYR A 93 -9.70 9.86 -13.86
CA TYR A 93 -8.92 9.05 -12.93
C TYR A 93 -7.41 9.12 -13.22
N PHE A 94 -6.99 8.98 -14.47
CA PHE A 94 -5.58 9.09 -14.83
C PHE A 94 -5.01 10.50 -14.66
N SER A 95 -5.83 11.53 -14.84
CA SER A 95 -5.43 12.91 -14.52
C SER A 95 -5.16 13.09 -13.02
N LEU A 96 -5.95 12.43 -12.15
CA LEU A 96 -5.71 12.42 -10.70
C LEU A 96 -4.42 11.68 -10.35
N LEU A 97 -4.16 10.53 -10.99
CA LEU A 97 -2.92 9.79 -10.77
C LEU A 97 -1.70 10.62 -11.17
N ASP A 98 -1.79 11.38 -12.25
CA ASP A 98 -0.72 12.30 -12.64
C ASP A 98 -0.52 13.42 -11.62
N LYS A 99 -1.61 14.14 -11.31
CA LYS A 99 -1.64 15.27 -10.37
C LYS A 99 -1.02 14.91 -9.03
N TRP A 100 -1.35 13.74 -8.50
CA TRP A 100 -0.88 13.29 -7.20
C TRP A 100 0.42 12.47 -7.24
N LYS A 101 1.05 12.35 -8.43
CA LYS A 101 2.29 11.57 -8.65
C LYS A 101 2.14 10.10 -8.23
N LEU A 102 1.08 9.45 -8.69
CA LEU A 102 0.72 8.06 -8.39
C LEU A 102 0.82 7.12 -9.60
N LYS A 103 1.19 7.61 -10.79
CA LYS A 103 1.26 6.80 -12.03
C LYS A 103 2.12 5.53 -11.90
N ASP A 104 3.18 5.60 -11.11
CA ASP A 104 4.14 4.52 -10.88
C ASP A 104 4.05 3.94 -9.46
N TYR A 105 2.93 4.18 -8.78
CA TYR A 105 2.65 3.60 -7.48
C TYR A 105 2.73 2.07 -7.54
N LYS A 106 3.43 1.50 -6.58
CA LYS A 106 3.50 0.07 -6.33
C LYS A 106 3.11 -0.18 -4.88
N THR A 107 2.33 -1.22 -4.64
CA THR A 107 2.06 -1.70 -3.28
C THR A 107 3.33 -2.26 -2.64
N LEU A 108 3.37 -2.32 -1.30
CA LEU A 108 4.50 -2.92 -0.58
C LEU A 108 4.75 -4.38 -1.01
N GLY A 109 3.69 -5.13 -1.34
CA GLY A 109 3.81 -6.49 -1.86
C GLY A 109 4.51 -6.55 -3.23
N GLU A 110 4.13 -5.66 -4.16
CA GLU A 110 4.78 -5.56 -5.48
C GLU A 110 6.25 -5.12 -5.34
N ILE A 111 6.55 -4.18 -4.43
CA ILE A 111 7.93 -3.77 -4.13
C ILE A 111 8.73 -4.96 -3.62
N ARG A 112 8.24 -5.65 -2.59
CA ARG A 112 8.91 -6.85 -2.05
C ARG A 112 9.17 -7.90 -3.11
N PHE A 113 8.21 -8.13 -4.01
CA PHE A 113 8.39 -9.04 -5.13
C PHE A 113 9.53 -8.60 -6.05
N CYS A 114 9.58 -7.32 -6.45
CA CYS A 114 10.65 -6.78 -7.29
C CYS A 114 12.06 -6.92 -6.66
N PHE A 115 12.16 -6.89 -5.34
CA PHE A 115 13.43 -6.98 -4.61
C PHE A 115 13.73 -8.38 -4.04
N ASN A 116 13.04 -9.42 -4.49
CA ASN A 116 13.21 -10.80 -4.00
C ASN A 116 13.00 -10.98 -2.48
N MET A 117 12.16 -10.12 -1.89
CA MET A 117 11.77 -10.13 -0.47
C MET A 117 10.37 -10.72 -0.28
N TYR A 118 10.04 -11.75 -1.05
CA TYR A 118 8.75 -12.43 -0.99
C TYR A 118 8.85 -13.72 -0.18
N ARG A 119 7.73 -14.11 0.42
CA ARG A 119 7.59 -15.40 1.10
C ARG A 119 7.08 -16.46 0.14
N LEU A 120 7.55 -17.69 0.29
CA LEU A 120 6.98 -18.87 -0.36
C LEU A 120 5.71 -19.33 0.36
N ARG A 121 4.97 -20.23 -0.29
CA ARG A 121 3.78 -20.85 0.32
C ARG A 121 4.19 -21.60 1.59
N GLY A 122 3.47 -21.36 2.69
CA GLY A 122 3.72 -21.96 4.00
C GLY A 122 4.64 -21.15 4.91
N GLN A 123 5.42 -20.22 4.36
CA GLN A 123 6.26 -19.30 5.14
C GLN A 123 5.45 -18.15 5.73
N ARG A 124 5.91 -17.65 6.88
CA ARG A 124 5.31 -16.54 7.64
C ARG A 124 6.23 -15.32 7.62
N ALA A 125 5.62 -14.16 7.43
CA ALA A 125 6.27 -12.88 7.51
C ALA A 125 5.35 -11.89 8.22
N GLU A 126 5.81 -11.37 9.35
CA GLU A 126 5.18 -10.27 10.08
C GLU A 126 5.98 -9.01 9.79
N THR A 127 5.30 -7.92 9.45
CA THR A 127 6.01 -6.68 9.13
C THR A 127 5.28 -5.46 9.67
N PHE A 128 6.03 -4.51 10.20
CA PHE A 128 5.52 -3.20 10.59
C PHE A 128 6.40 -2.10 10.00
N ARG A 129 5.93 -0.86 10.09
CA ARG A 129 6.63 0.34 9.61
C ARG A 129 6.80 1.32 10.76
N ASP A 130 7.95 1.98 10.85
CA ASP A 130 8.14 3.09 11.79
C ASP A 130 7.70 4.44 11.18
N PHE A 131 7.76 5.51 11.99
CA PHE A 131 7.39 6.85 11.54
C PHE A 131 8.36 7.45 10.52
N GLU A 132 9.59 6.92 10.43
CA GLU A 132 10.57 7.29 9.41
C GLU A 132 10.34 6.53 8.10
N GLY A 133 9.41 5.57 8.10
CA GLY A 133 9.01 4.78 6.94
C GLY A 133 9.84 3.51 6.71
N ARG A 134 10.75 3.16 7.63
CA ARG A 134 11.51 1.91 7.58
C ARG A 134 10.59 0.73 7.80
N VAL A 135 10.85 -0.35 7.07
CA VAL A 135 10.07 -1.59 7.18
C VAL A 135 10.85 -2.63 7.96
N TYR A 136 10.27 -3.08 9.06
CA TYR A 136 10.77 -4.16 9.89
C TYR A 136 10.06 -5.45 9.50
N SER A 137 10.80 -6.54 9.43
CA SER A 137 10.27 -7.86 9.09
C SER A 137 10.75 -8.90 10.08
N ARG A 138 9.83 -9.75 10.53
CA ARG A 138 10.10 -10.97 11.29
C ARG A 138 9.58 -12.16 10.49
N THR A 139 10.48 -13.05 10.10
CA THR A 139 10.20 -14.15 9.17
C THR A 139 10.67 -15.48 9.73
N ASP A 140 10.03 -16.58 9.33
CA ASP A 140 10.47 -17.96 9.60
C ASP A 140 11.37 -18.52 8.48
N PHE A 141 11.87 -17.63 7.63
CA PHE A 141 12.75 -17.93 6.50
C PHE A 141 13.76 -16.81 6.32
N ASP A 142 14.90 -17.17 5.75
CA ASP A 142 15.95 -16.23 5.45
C ASP A 142 15.77 -15.56 4.08
N TYR A 143 16.13 -14.28 3.98
CA TYR A 143 16.19 -13.61 2.68
C TYR A 143 17.43 -14.05 1.90
N PRO A 144 17.42 -14.04 0.55
CA PRO A 144 18.60 -14.35 -0.24
C PRO A 144 19.82 -13.50 0.14
N GLU A 145 21.03 -14.05 0.01
CA GLU A 145 22.26 -13.36 0.41
C GLU A 145 22.43 -11.99 -0.26
N SER A 146 22.06 -11.87 -1.54
CA SER A 146 22.07 -10.60 -2.27
C SER A 146 21.26 -9.53 -1.54
N VAL A 147 20.02 -9.86 -1.15
CA VAL A 147 19.12 -8.98 -0.39
C VAL A 147 19.71 -8.61 0.97
N ARG A 148 20.26 -9.58 1.71
CA ARG A 148 20.85 -9.34 3.03
C ARG A 148 22.04 -8.40 3.00
N LYS A 149 22.80 -8.41 1.90
CA LYS A 149 23.96 -7.52 1.74
C LYS A 149 23.55 -6.11 1.33
N THR A 150 22.53 -5.95 0.49
CA THR A 150 22.23 -4.65 -0.15
C THR A 150 20.98 -3.95 0.37
N GLU A 151 19.92 -4.68 0.73
CA GLU A 151 18.59 -4.08 0.97
C GLU A 151 18.20 -3.96 2.46
N VAL A 152 18.75 -4.83 3.31
CA VAL A 152 18.32 -4.96 4.71
C VAL A 152 19.48 -5.09 5.69
N ILE A 153 19.21 -4.81 6.96
CA ILE A 153 20.09 -5.06 8.10
C ILE A 153 19.46 -6.16 8.95
N ARG A 154 20.22 -7.20 9.29
CA ARG A 154 19.80 -8.25 10.24
C ARG A 154 19.72 -7.64 11.64
N LEU A 155 18.63 -7.91 12.35
CA LEU A 155 18.41 -7.54 13.74
C LEU A 155 18.40 -8.79 14.62
N SER A 156 18.70 -8.62 15.91
CA SER A 156 18.33 -9.62 16.90
C SER A 156 16.81 -9.61 17.10
N GLU A 157 16.25 -10.73 17.58
CA GLU A 157 14.82 -10.77 17.92
C GLU A 157 14.47 -9.79 19.05
N ILE A 158 15.41 -9.56 19.98
CA ILE A 158 15.26 -8.61 21.08
C ILE A 158 15.16 -7.18 20.55
N ASP A 159 16.02 -6.77 19.62
CA ASP A 159 16.00 -5.41 19.05
C ASP A 159 14.75 -5.15 18.23
N TYR A 160 14.28 -6.15 17.49
CA TYR A 160 13.00 -6.10 16.80
C TYR A 160 11.84 -5.88 17.79
N ALA A 161 11.78 -6.69 18.85
CA ALA A 161 10.70 -6.62 19.85
C ALA A 161 10.71 -5.28 20.61
N LYS A 162 11.88 -4.78 21.01
CA LYS A 162 12.04 -3.46 21.65
C LYS A 162 11.57 -2.33 20.74
N THR A 163 11.94 -2.40 19.46
CA THR A 163 11.53 -1.37 18.48
C THR A 163 10.02 -1.38 18.28
N TYR A 164 9.42 -2.57 18.16
CA TYR A 164 7.98 -2.71 18.04
C TYR A 164 7.23 -2.14 19.25
N ALA A 165 7.65 -2.50 20.47
CA ALA A 165 7.03 -2.00 21.70
C ALA A 165 7.12 -0.46 21.79
N ARG A 166 8.29 0.13 21.52
CA ARG A 166 8.48 1.58 21.49
C ARG A 166 7.51 2.27 20.52
N LEU A 167 7.33 1.72 19.31
CA LEU A 167 6.43 2.32 18.33
C LEU A 167 4.96 2.25 18.74
N LEU A 168 4.55 1.17 19.42
CA LEU A 168 3.20 1.08 19.97
C LEU A 168 2.94 2.17 21.02
N GLU A 169 3.90 2.38 21.94
CA GLU A 169 3.81 3.43 22.95
C GLU A 169 3.74 4.84 22.32
N GLU A 170 4.61 5.11 21.33
CA GLU A 170 4.61 6.38 20.61
C GLU A 170 3.30 6.63 19.84
N GLN A 171 2.74 5.58 19.23
CA GLN A 171 1.46 5.67 18.54
C GLN A 171 0.31 5.95 19.52
N GLU A 172 0.31 5.32 20.69
CA GLU A 172 -0.67 5.57 21.74
C GLU A 172 -0.59 7.02 22.25
N GLN A 173 0.62 7.54 22.48
CA GLN A 173 0.82 8.93 22.90
C GLN A 173 0.34 9.93 21.86
N ARG A 174 0.64 9.71 20.57
CA ARG A 174 0.16 10.55 19.46
C ARG A 174 -1.36 10.57 19.37
N ASN A 175 -2.00 9.41 19.54
CA ASN A 175 -3.46 9.31 19.52
C ASN A 175 -4.10 10.09 20.67
N LYS A 176 -3.51 10.06 21.87
CA LYS A 176 -3.98 10.83 23.04
C LYS A 176 -3.86 12.34 22.87
N GLN A 177 -2.90 12.82 22.07
CA GLN A 177 -2.69 14.25 21.79
C GLN A 177 -3.59 14.81 20.67
N THR A 178 -4.27 13.93 19.92
CA THR A 178 -5.12 14.31 18.78
C THR A 178 -6.61 14.35 19.15
N ILE A 179 -6.94 14.16 20.43
CA ILE A 179 -8.29 14.28 21.03
C ILE A 179 -8.31 15.53 21.90
#